data_AF-A0A183HXQ2-F1
#
_entry.id   AF-A0A183HXQ2-F1
#
_cell.length_a   1.000
_cell.length_b   1.000
_cell.length_c   1.000
_cell.angle_alpha   90.00
_cell.angle_beta   90.00
_cell.angle_gamma   90.00
#
_symmetry.space_group_name_H-M   'P 1'
#
loop_
_entity.id
_entity.type
_entity.pdbx_description
1 polymer ?
#
loop_
_entity_poly.entity_id
_entity_poly.type
_entity_poly.pdbx_seq_one_letter_code
_entity_poly.pdbx_strand_id
1 'polypeptide(L)'
;MNIPGLRNLLVKILRDYELLVQMQRGSLQVTEADSNQLFAKYLSNCKRSIFIDLDQYCVVCRIALLQREKSTDCRHTTCDIIVYGCGHPVHTRCLHIPRSDKRTTTESRCPLCFGLHLYGKR
;
A
#
# COMPACT_ATOMS: atom_id res chain seq x y z
N MET A 1 -29.64 53.02 -19.52
CA MET A 1 -30.32 51.71 -19.63
C MET A 1 -30.49 51.15 -18.23
N ASN A 2 -31.70 50.71 -17.87
CA ASN A 2 -31.99 50.07 -16.59
C ASN A 2 -32.50 48.66 -16.90
N ILE A 3 -31.70 47.63 -16.60
CA ILE A 3 -32.10 46.23 -16.82
C ILE A 3 -32.87 45.79 -15.57
N PRO A 4 -34.20 45.56 -15.66
CA PRO A 4 -34.99 45.18 -14.49
C PRO A 4 -34.47 43.88 -13.87
N GLY A 5 -34.35 43.85 -12.54
CA GLY A 5 -33.97 42.63 -11.81
C GLY A 5 -32.49 42.25 -11.85
N LEU A 6 -31.63 42.95 -12.60
CA LEU A 6 -30.19 42.65 -12.69
C LEU A 6 -29.51 42.63 -11.33
N ARG A 7 -29.80 43.61 -10.47
CA ARG A 7 -29.26 43.67 -9.11
C ARG A 7 -29.61 42.41 -8.30
N ASN A 8 -30.86 41.95 -8.39
CA ASN A 8 -31.32 40.78 -7.65
C ASN A 8 -30.63 39.50 -8.16
N LEU A 9 -30.46 39.37 -9.48
CA LEU A 9 -29.72 38.25 -10.08
C LEU A 9 -28.25 38.26 -9.67
N LEU A 10 -27.58 39.41 -9.67
CA LEU A 10 -26.19 39.52 -9.21
C LEU A 10 -26.03 39.15 -7.74
N VAL A 11 -26.94 39.63 -6.87
CA VAL A 11 -26.94 39.24 -5.45
C VAL A 11 -27.14 37.73 -5.31
N LYS A 12 -28.06 37.14 -6.09
CA LYS A 12 -28.28 35.70 -6.07
C LYS A 12 -27.01 34.92 -6.48
N ILE A 13 -26.38 35.31 -7.59
CA ILE A 13 -25.14 34.67 -8.07
C ILE A 13 -24.04 34.73 -7.00
N LEU A 14 -23.87 35.88 -6.35
CA LEU A 14 -22.85 36.03 -5.29
C LEU A 14 -23.15 35.14 -4.08
N ARG A 15 -24.42 34.99 -3.70
CA ARG A 15 -24.84 34.08 -2.61
C ARG A 15 -24.68 32.61 -2.96
N ASP A 16 -25.06 32.24 -4.19
CA ASP A 16 -24.90 30.87 -4.68
C ASP A 16 -23.40 30.50 -4.77
N TYR A 17 -22.55 31.45 -5.19
CA TYR A 17 -21.10 31.27 -5.19
C TYR A 17 -20.52 31.13 -3.78
N GLU A 18 -20.97 31.96 -2.83
CA GLU A 18 -20.57 31.86 -1.42
C GLU A 18 -20.89 30.46 -0.86
N LEU A 19 -22.10 29.96 -1.13
CA LEU A 19 -22.50 28.62 -0.72
C LEU A 19 -21.63 27.54 -1.37
N LEU A 20 -21.35 27.65 -2.67
CA LEU A 20 -20.49 26.70 -3.39
C LEU A 20 -19.08 26.64 -2.78
N VAL A 21 -18.49 27.79 -2.47
CA VAL A 21 -17.17 27.86 -1.83
C VAL A 21 -17.19 27.20 -0.45
N GLN A 22 -18.25 27.41 0.34
CA GLN A 22 -18.40 26.76 1.64
C GLN A 22 -18.52 25.25 1.51
N MET A 23 -19.32 24.75 0.57
CA MET A 23 -19.46 23.32 0.29
C MET A 23 -18.13 22.71 -0.14
N GLN A 24 -17.39 23.36 -1.05
CA GLN A 24 -16.09 22.87 -1.50
C GLN A 24 -15.08 22.75 -0.36
N ARG A 25 -15.06 23.75 0.55
CA ARG A 25 -14.20 23.70 1.75
C ARG A 25 -14.60 22.56 2.69
N GLY A 26 -15.89 22.37 2.92
CA GLY A 26 -16.40 21.26 3.74
C GLY A 26 -15.99 19.91 3.16
N SER A 27 -16.19 19.70 1.85
CA SER A 27 -15.79 18.47 1.16
C SER A 27 -14.29 18.21 1.21
N LEU A 28 -13.46 19.26 1.07
CA LEU A 28 -12.01 19.14 1.20
C LEU A 28 -11.61 18.69 2.61
N GLN A 29 -12.18 19.30 3.64
CA GLN A 29 -11.89 18.95 5.05
C GLN A 29 -12.25 17.49 5.36
N VAL A 30 -13.43 17.04 4.91
CA VAL A 30 -13.85 15.63 5.07
C VAL A 30 -12.89 14.70 4.35
N THR A 31 -12.54 15.02 3.10
CA THR A 31 -11.63 14.19 2.30
C THR A 31 -10.24 14.09 2.93
N GLU A 32 -9.71 15.20 3.44
CA GLU A 32 -8.41 15.24 4.12
C GLU A 32 -8.44 14.42 5.42
N ALA A 33 -9.48 14.58 6.23
CA ALA A 33 -9.65 13.80 7.46
C ALA A 33 -9.73 12.29 7.18
N ASP A 34 -10.55 11.88 6.21
CA ASP A 34 -10.71 10.49 5.81
C ASP A 34 -9.40 9.91 5.26
N SER A 35 -8.70 10.67 4.41
CA SER A 35 -7.41 10.24 3.85
C SER A 35 -6.37 10.02 4.95
N ASN A 36 -6.26 10.95 5.90
CA ASN A 36 -5.35 10.84 7.04
C ASN A 36 -5.70 9.63 7.92
N GLN A 37 -6.99 9.39 8.19
CA GLN A 37 -7.44 8.24 8.97
C GLN A 37 -7.11 6.92 8.27
N LEU A 38 -7.38 6.82 6.96
CA LEU A 38 -7.07 5.65 6.16
C LEU A 38 -5.56 5.40 6.10
N PHE A 39 -4.77 6.44 5.94
CA PHE A 39 -3.30 6.34 5.93
C PHE A 39 -2.76 5.88 7.28
N ALA A 40 -3.26 6.44 8.39
CA ALA A 40 -2.89 5.99 9.73
C ALA A 40 -3.26 4.51 9.96
N LYS A 41 -4.45 4.09 9.51
CA LYS A 41 -4.88 2.68 9.56
C LYS A 41 -3.97 1.79 8.71
N TYR A 42 -3.60 2.22 7.51
CA TYR A 42 -2.66 1.50 6.65
C TYR A 42 -1.31 1.32 7.35
N LEU A 43 -0.70 2.38 7.89
CA LEU A 43 0.55 2.30 8.63
C LEU A 43 0.45 1.37 9.85
N SER A 44 -0.68 1.42 10.58
CA SER A 44 -0.91 0.53 11.71
C SER A 44 -0.97 -0.94 11.29
N ASN A 45 -1.55 -1.24 10.13
CA ASN A 45 -1.60 -2.59 9.57
C ASN A 45 -0.22 -3.05 9.09
N CYS A 46 0.58 -2.16 8.49
CA CYS A 46 1.96 -2.47 8.09
C CYS A 46 2.87 -2.79 9.28
N LYS A 47 2.59 -2.23 10.47
CA LYS A 47 3.32 -2.52 11.70
C LYS A 47 2.92 -3.85 12.36
N ARG A 48 1.82 -4.49 11.93
CA ARG A 48 1.39 -5.76 12.52
C ARG A 48 2.37 -6.86 12.16
N SER A 49 2.77 -7.65 13.15
CA SER A 49 3.53 -8.86 12.93
C SER A 49 2.72 -9.84 12.06
N ILE A 50 3.38 -10.48 11.11
CA ILE A 50 2.80 -11.55 10.32
C ILE A 50 3.25 -12.87 10.95
N PHE A 51 2.29 -13.74 11.24
CA PHE A 51 2.57 -15.09 11.70
C PHE A 51 3.11 -15.91 10.53
N ILE A 52 4.30 -16.49 10.70
CA ILE A 52 4.92 -17.38 9.73
C ILE A 52 4.79 -18.79 10.28
N ASP A 53 4.08 -19.64 9.54
CA ASP A 53 3.91 -21.05 9.87
C ASP A 53 4.93 -21.92 9.14
N LEU A 54 5.09 -23.17 9.57
CA LEU A 54 5.96 -24.17 8.94
C LEU A 54 5.51 -24.51 7.51
N ASP A 55 4.21 -24.37 7.22
CA ASP A 55 3.63 -24.63 5.90
C ASP A 55 3.74 -23.44 4.93
N GLN A 56 4.47 -22.38 5.31
CA GLN A 56 4.72 -21.26 4.40
C GLN A 56 5.98 -21.47 3.57
N TYR A 57 5.88 -21.15 2.28
CA TYR A 57 6.94 -21.36 1.30
C TYR A 57 7.41 -20.04 0.72
N CYS A 58 8.72 -19.93 0.46
CA CYS A 58 9.28 -18.79 -0.25
C CYS A 58 8.71 -18.71 -1.67
N VAL A 59 8.21 -17.54 -2.08
CA VAL A 59 7.59 -17.39 -3.42
C VAL A 59 8.59 -17.52 -4.57
N VAL A 60 9.90 -17.39 -4.30
CA VAL A 60 10.96 -17.46 -5.31
C VAL A 60 11.49 -18.89 -5.46
N CYS A 61 11.99 -19.49 -4.38
CA CYS A 61 12.59 -20.83 -4.44
C CYS A 61 11.61 -21.98 -4.18
N ARG A 62 10.37 -21.68 -3.73
CA ARG A 62 9.32 -22.67 -3.41
C ARG A 62 9.69 -23.67 -2.30
N ILE A 63 10.74 -23.38 -1.52
CA ILE A 63 11.14 -24.15 -0.34
C ILE A 63 10.46 -23.55 0.90
N ALA A 64 10.16 -24.41 1.89
CA ALA A 64 9.62 -23.98 3.19
C ALA A 64 10.50 -22.90 3.82
N LEU A 65 9.87 -21.88 4.41
CA LEU A 65 10.57 -20.75 5.03
C LEU A 65 11.26 -21.14 6.33
N LEU A 66 10.61 -22.02 7.10
CA LEU A 66 11.09 -22.51 8.38
C LEU A 66 11.44 -23.98 8.19
N GLN A 67 12.73 -24.29 8.14
CA GLN A 67 13.20 -25.66 7.97
C GLN A 67 13.38 -26.33 9.35
N ARG A 68 12.64 -27.43 9.61
CA ARG A 68 12.65 -28.13 10.90
C ARG A 68 13.90 -28.98 11.15
N GLU A 69 14.53 -29.46 10.07
CA GLU A 69 15.63 -30.41 10.12
C GLU A 69 16.81 -29.95 9.27
N LYS A 70 18.03 -30.22 9.75
CA LYS A 70 19.30 -29.91 9.08
C LYS A 70 19.42 -30.74 7.79
N SER A 71 18.85 -30.26 6.68
CA SER A 71 19.12 -30.87 5.39
C SER A 71 20.59 -30.65 5.00
N THR A 72 21.22 -31.64 4.40
CA THR A 72 22.62 -31.61 3.98
C THR A 72 22.92 -30.66 2.82
N ASP A 73 21.89 -30.10 2.19
CA ASP A 73 21.96 -29.22 1.01
C ASP A 73 21.34 -27.84 1.29
N CYS A 74 21.68 -27.26 2.45
CA CYS A 74 20.97 -26.12 2.99
C CYS A 74 21.63 -24.78 2.70
N ARG A 75 21.44 -24.26 1.48
CA ARG A 75 21.77 -22.84 1.19
C ARG A 75 20.92 -21.83 1.98
N HIS A 76 19.88 -22.31 2.69
CA HIS A 76 18.83 -21.48 3.32
C HIS A 76 18.55 -21.74 4.80
N THR A 77 19.30 -22.59 5.50
CA THR A 77 19.07 -22.97 6.93
C THR A 77 19.14 -21.82 7.93
N THR A 78 19.72 -20.68 7.54
CA THR A 78 19.89 -19.47 8.38
C THR A 78 19.61 -18.19 7.59
N CYS A 79 18.61 -18.24 6.71
CA CYS A 79 18.22 -17.06 5.93
C CYS A 79 17.18 -16.22 6.67
N ASP A 80 17.45 -14.93 6.80
CA ASP A 80 16.43 -13.95 7.16
C ASP A 80 15.25 -14.01 6.17
N ILE A 81 14.06 -13.72 6.68
CA ILE A 81 12.82 -13.75 5.91
C ILE A 81 12.30 -12.32 5.79
N ILE A 82 11.99 -11.91 4.56
CA ILE A 82 11.26 -10.69 4.26
C ILE A 82 9.82 -11.07 3.95
N VAL A 83 8.88 -10.40 4.62
CA VAL A 83 7.46 -10.51 4.28
C VAL A 83 7.00 -9.16 3.73
N TYR A 84 6.54 -9.15 2.48
CA TYR A 84 6.03 -7.94 1.87
C TYR A 84 4.68 -7.54 2.48
N GLY A 85 4.30 -6.27 2.37
CA GLY A 85 3.00 -5.77 2.83
C GLY A 85 1.78 -6.39 2.14
N CYS A 86 1.96 -7.31 1.17
CA CYS A 86 0.91 -8.15 0.59
C CYS A 86 0.78 -9.53 1.26
N GLY A 87 1.64 -9.85 2.23
CA GLY A 87 1.71 -11.14 2.92
C GLY A 87 2.62 -12.18 2.27
N HIS A 88 3.19 -11.90 1.09
CA HIS A 88 4.06 -12.85 0.40
C HIS A 88 5.47 -12.91 1.05
N PRO A 89 5.91 -14.09 1.49
CA PRO A 89 7.18 -14.25 2.17
C PRO A 89 8.32 -14.70 1.23
N VAL A 90 9.53 -14.21 1.47
CA VAL A 90 10.72 -14.49 0.66
C VAL A 90 11.95 -14.60 1.56
N HIS A 91 12.85 -15.55 1.28
CA HIS A 91 14.19 -15.52 1.88
C HIS A 91 14.97 -14.31 1.34
N THR A 92 15.67 -13.58 2.20
CA THR A 92 16.54 -12.47 1.80
C THR A 92 17.50 -12.85 0.67
N ARG A 93 18.13 -14.02 0.78
CA ARG A 93 19.05 -14.53 -0.24
C ARG A 93 18.39 -14.85 -1.58
N CYS A 94 17.09 -15.15 -1.60
CA CYS A 94 16.37 -15.40 -2.85
C CYS A 94 16.07 -14.11 -3.63
N LEU A 95 16.22 -12.92 -3.02
CA LEU A 95 16.13 -11.65 -3.73
C LEU A 95 17.43 -11.29 -4.45
N HIS A 96 18.58 -11.71 -3.89
CA HIS A 96 19.90 -11.52 -4.50
C HIS A 96 20.21 -12.64 -5.50
N ILE A 97 19.44 -12.72 -6.58
CA ILE A 97 19.88 -13.50 -7.75
C ILE A 97 20.80 -12.60 -8.56
N PRO A 98 22.08 -12.96 -8.81
CA PRO A 98 22.98 -12.19 -9.65
C PRO A 98 22.55 -12.36 -11.12
N ARG A 99 21.48 -11.68 -11.52
CA ARG A 99 21.22 -11.42 -12.94
C ARG A 99 22.09 -10.25 -13.35
N SER A 100 22.82 -10.40 -14.47
CA SER A 100 23.80 -9.46 -15.03
C SER A 100 23.24 -8.08 -15.39
N ASP A 101 21.96 -7.80 -15.12
CA ASP A 101 21.31 -6.56 -15.47
C ASP A 101 21.21 -5.67 -14.23
N LYS A 102 22.02 -4.61 -14.25
CA LYS A 102 22.02 -3.50 -13.31
C LYS A 102 20.64 -2.82 -13.27
N ARG A 103 19.71 -3.36 -12.48
CA ARG A 103 18.48 -2.67 -12.05
C ARG A 103 18.18 -3.03 -10.60
N THR A 104 18.74 -2.22 -9.72
CA THR A 104 18.63 -2.20 -8.25
C THR A 104 17.23 -1.78 -7.75
N THR A 105 16.15 -2.33 -8.32
CA THR A 105 14.77 -1.90 -8.01
C THR A 105 13.83 -3.00 -7.53
N THR A 106 14.24 -4.27 -7.52
CA THR A 106 13.40 -5.40 -7.08
C THR A 106 13.22 -5.52 -5.57
N GLU A 107 14.03 -4.85 -4.75
CA GLU A 107 13.91 -4.94 -3.29
C GLU A 107 12.60 -4.33 -2.76
N SER A 108 12.06 -3.30 -3.43
CA SER A 108 10.89 -2.57 -2.94
C SER A 108 9.54 -3.22 -3.23
N ARG A 109 9.47 -4.18 -4.17
CA ARG A 109 8.20 -4.76 -4.64
C ARG A 109 8.19 -6.27 -4.50
N CYS A 110 7.03 -6.80 -4.13
CA CYS A 110 6.84 -8.25 -4.07
C CYS A 110 7.04 -8.87 -5.47
N PRO A 111 7.88 -9.91 -5.62
CA PRO A 111 8.14 -10.53 -6.91
C PRO A 111 6.96 -11.36 -7.46
N LEU A 112 5.96 -11.66 -6.62
CA LEU A 112 4.78 -12.42 -7.05
C LEU A 112 3.63 -11.52 -7.55
N CYS A 113 3.36 -10.41 -6.86
CA CYS A 113 2.23 -9.54 -7.17
C CYS A 113 2.61 -8.12 -7.61
N PHE A 114 3.90 -7.78 -7.61
CA PHE A 114 4.43 -6.46 -7.98
C PHE A 114 3.85 -5.28 -7.19
N GLY A 115 3.28 -5.54 -6.01
CA GLY A 115 2.60 -4.54 -5.17
C GLY A 115 1.12 -4.33 -5.52
N LEU A 116 0.55 -5.12 -6.43
CA LEU A 116 -0.86 -5.02 -6.84
C LEU A 116 -1.82 -5.74 -5.88
N HIS A 117 -1.30 -6.58 -4.97
CA HIS A 117 -2.12 -7.30 -4.01
C HIS A 117 -2.41 -6.40 -2.80
N LEU A 118 -3.62 -5.82 -2.77
CA LEU A 118 -4.10 -5.03 -1.65
C LEU A 118 -4.46 -5.96 -0.47
N TYR A 119 -3.96 -5.64 0.72
CA TYR A 119 -4.27 -6.33 1.97
C TYR A 119 -5.79 -6.30 2.20
N GLY A 120 -6.48 -7.46 2.24
CA GLY A 120 -7.92 -7.48 2.51
C GLY A 120 -8.73 -8.66 1.97
N LYS A 121 -8.20 -9.52 1.10
CA LYS A 121 -8.84 -10.80 0.77
C LYS A 121 -8.27 -11.90 1.67
N ARG A 122 -8.89 -12.11 2.82
CA ARG A 122 -8.90 -13.42 3.50
C ARG A 122 -10.27 -14.03 3.27
#